data_AF-A0A2T9ZVX8-F1
#
_entry.id   AF-A0A2T9ZVX8-F1
#
_cell.length_a   1.000
_cell.length_b   1.000
_cell.length_c   1.000
_cell.angle_alpha   90.00
_cell.angle_beta   90.00
_cell.angle_gamma   90.00
#
_symmetry.space_group_name_H-M   'P 1'
#
loop_
_entity.id
_entity.type
_entity.pdbx_description
1 polymer ?
#
loop_
_entity_poly.entity_id
_entity_poly.type
_entity_poly.pdbx_seq_one_letter_code
_entity_poly.pdbx_strand_id
1 'polypeptide(L)'
;MVIPQWMIVILLSLTSMVLAAEESSDGCLKRVFGHYCLGGSMAQLLQQRPAKMDPIVNGDRSGIIYTKGRDRIYVMAYQGRIYKVLQTYEPSSQVTLQRLQRTLGKKYGKPQDMSHLPNYVRNMAGKIGAVRRGEGELRYRWQPPGSPWRVELGWTRKLGISLAYLVNGLDKQQREADESSL
;
A
#
# COMPACT_ATOMS: atom_id res chain seq x y z
N MET A 1 -12.09 62.60 -53.04
CA MET A 1 -11.19 61.47 -53.33
C MET A 1 -10.10 61.50 -52.28
N VAL A 2 -10.21 60.66 -51.25
CA VAL A 2 -9.31 60.64 -50.09
C VAL A 2 -8.67 59.26 -50.03
N ILE A 3 -7.35 59.23 -50.12
CA ILE A 3 -6.51 58.02 -50.15
C ILE A 3 -6.17 57.65 -48.70
N PRO A 4 -6.48 56.44 -48.19
CA PRO A 4 -6.06 56.04 -46.86
C PRO A 4 -4.68 55.37 -46.89
N GLN A 5 -3.73 56.10 -46.32
CA GLN A 5 -2.88 55.70 -45.19
C GLN A 5 -2.35 54.25 -45.16
N TRP A 6 -1.11 54.14 -45.62
CA TRP A 6 -0.16 53.05 -45.43
C TRP A 6 -0.10 52.65 -43.93
N MET A 7 -0.30 51.38 -43.59
CA MET A 7 0.69 50.30 -43.57
C MET A 7 1.57 50.27 -42.30
N ILE A 8 1.66 49.07 -41.74
CA ILE A 8 2.73 48.46 -40.92
C ILE A 8 2.46 48.34 -39.40
N VAL A 9 2.79 47.13 -38.92
CA VAL A 9 3.10 46.64 -37.56
C VAL A 9 1.88 46.41 -36.63
N ILE A 10 1.60 45.25 -36.01
CA ILE A 10 2.43 44.14 -35.50
C ILE A 10 1.60 42.83 -35.46
N LEU A 11 2.17 41.75 -35.99
CA LEU A 11 1.85 40.35 -35.62
C LEU A 11 2.02 40.15 -34.10
N LEU A 12 0.98 39.80 -33.33
CA LEU A 12 1.12 39.13 -32.02
C LEU A 12 -0.23 38.73 -31.43
N SER A 13 -0.60 37.46 -31.58
CA SER A 13 -1.05 36.59 -30.48
C SER A 13 -1.59 35.26 -31.04
N LEU A 14 -0.67 34.48 -31.60
CA LEU A 14 -0.79 33.02 -31.55
C LEU A 14 -0.68 32.57 -30.09
N THR A 15 -1.34 31.44 -29.80
CA THR A 15 -1.09 30.53 -28.68
C THR A 15 -1.38 31.00 -27.25
N SER A 16 -2.47 30.50 -26.68
CA SER A 16 -2.53 30.02 -25.29
C SER A 16 -3.74 29.08 -25.10
N MET A 17 -3.79 27.96 -25.84
CA MET A 17 -4.37 26.74 -25.27
C MET A 17 -3.32 26.20 -24.31
N VAL A 18 -3.32 26.75 -23.09
CA VAL A 18 -2.56 26.18 -21.98
C VAL A 18 -3.18 24.84 -21.65
N LEU A 19 -2.32 23.82 -21.67
CA LEU A 19 -2.57 22.44 -21.35
C LEU A 19 -3.49 22.30 -20.13
N ALA A 20 -4.62 21.61 -20.29
CA ALA A 20 -5.05 20.72 -19.23
C ALA A 20 -3.99 19.62 -19.15
N ALA A 21 -2.95 19.87 -18.35
CA ALA A 21 -2.17 18.80 -17.78
C ALA A 21 -3.13 18.05 -16.84
N GLU A 22 -3.82 17.04 -17.37
CA GLU A 22 -4.46 16.05 -16.52
C GLU A 22 -3.37 15.45 -15.62
N GLU A 23 -3.63 15.57 -14.32
CA GLU A 23 -2.76 15.15 -13.24
C GLU A 23 -2.22 13.74 -13.46
N SER A 24 -0.92 13.67 -13.70
CA SER A 24 -0.02 12.81 -12.93
C SER A 24 -0.50 11.36 -12.75
N SER A 25 -0.08 10.52 -13.71
CA SER A 25 0.20 9.11 -13.42
C SER A 25 1.39 8.91 -12.44
N ASP A 26 1.85 9.98 -11.76
CA ASP A 26 3.18 10.09 -11.15
C ASP A 26 3.20 9.78 -9.64
N GLY A 27 2.06 9.37 -9.06
CA GLY A 27 1.96 9.02 -7.64
C GLY A 27 2.34 7.58 -7.27
N CYS A 28 2.72 6.74 -8.24
CA CYS A 28 2.86 5.30 -8.02
C CYS A 28 4.25 4.87 -7.54
N LEU A 29 4.44 4.82 -6.22
CA LEU A 29 5.70 4.40 -5.61
C LEU A 29 6.02 2.93 -5.89
N LYS A 30 5.01 2.06 -5.80
CA LYS A 30 5.20 0.63 -6.05
C LYS A 30 3.90 -0.06 -6.46
N ARG A 31 3.91 -0.72 -7.61
CA ARG A 31 2.87 -1.70 -7.97
C ARG A 31 3.07 -3.01 -7.21
N VAL A 32 2.03 -3.46 -6.50
CA VAL A 32 2.00 -4.65 -5.65
C VAL A 32 0.80 -5.53 -5.98
N PHE A 33 0.97 -6.85 -5.84
CA PHE A 33 -0.01 -7.87 -6.23
C PHE A 33 -0.55 -7.69 -7.66
N GLY A 34 0.31 -7.23 -8.57
CA GLY A 34 0.01 -6.99 -9.99
C GLY A 34 -0.80 -5.73 -10.31
N HIS A 35 -1.51 -5.17 -9.32
CA HIS A 35 -2.68 -4.35 -9.60
C HIS A 35 -2.81 -3.09 -8.74
N TYR A 36 -2.28 -3.12 -7.52
CA TYR A 36 -2.47 -2.03 -6.56
C TYR A 36 -1.25 -1.15 -6.53
N CYS A 37 -1.48 0.16 -6.51
CA CYS A 37 -0.43 1.16 -6.56
C CYS A 37 -0.24 1.79 -5.19
N LEU A 38 0.87 1.48 -4.51
CA LEU A 38 1.26 2.19 -3.30
C LEU A 38 1.57 3.66 -3.60
N GLY A 39 1.06 4.57 -2.77
CA GLY A 39 1.16 6.02 -2.94
C GLY A 39 0.12 6.61 -3.89
N GLY A 40 -0.57 5.77 -4.67
CA GLY A 40 -1.60 6.19 -5.63
C GLY A 40 -2.93 6.56 -4.99
N SER A 41 -3.88 7.04 -5.81
CA SER A 41 -5.20 7.49 -5.37
C SER A 41 -6.18 6.31 -5.16
N MET A 42 -6.90 6.33 -4.04
CA MET A 42 -8.01 5.40 -3.79
C MET A 42 -9.16 5.63 -4.78
N ALA A 43 -9.48 6.88 -5.11
CA ALA A 43 -10.55 7.19 -6.07
C ALA A 43 -10.21 6.61 -7.46
N GLN A 44 -8.98 6.78 -7.92
CA GLN A 44 -8.52 6.22 -9.18
C GLN A 44 -8.52 4.68 -9.16
N LEU A 45 -8.14 4.07 -8.03
CA LEU A 45 -8.24 2.61 -7.87
C LEU A 45 -9.69 2.13 -8.02
N LEU A 46 -10.65 2.80 -7.37
CA LEU A 46 -12.06 2.39 -7.40
C LEU A 46 -12.70 2.60 -8.78
N GLN A 47 -12.28 3.63 -9.52
CA GLN A 47 -12.69 3.81 -10.92
C GLN A 47 -12.16 2.68 -11.81
N GLN A 48 -10.89 2.32 -11.67
CA GLN A 48 -10.25 1.26 -12.47
C GLN A 48 -10.68 -0.15 -12.06
N ARG A 49 -11.01 -0.33 -10.78
CA ARG A 49 -11.45 -1.59 -10.18
C ARG A 49 -12.58 -1.34 -9.20
N PRO A 50 -13.83 -1.32 -9.68
CA PRO A 50 -14.99 -1.24 -8.82
C PRO A 50 -14.98 -2.42 -7.84
N ALA A 51 -15.09 -2.11 -6.55
CA ALA A 51 -15.26 -3.13 -5.53
C ALA A 51 -16.75 -3.48 -5.38
N LYS A 52 -17.04 -4.68 -4.85
CA LYS A 52 -18.41 -5.14 -4.61
C LYS A 52 -19.06 -4.52 -3.36
N MET A 53 -18.27 -3.81 -2.58
CA MET A 53 -18.69 -3.18 -1.33
C MET A 53 -18.19 -1.74 -1.33
N ASP A 54 -18.86 -0.91 -0.56
CA ASP A 54 -18.43 0.47 -0.38
C ASP A 54 -17.12 0.55 0.43
N PRO A 55 -16.29 1.57 0.18
CA PRO A 55 -15.14 1.85 1.03
C PRO A 55 -15.59 2.13 2.46
N ILE A 56 -14.90 1.51 3.41
CA ILE A 56 -15.05 1.79 4.84
C ILE A 56 -14.26 3.07 5.13
N VAL A 57 -14.92 4.11 5.62
CA VAL A 57 -14.32 5.43 5.91
C VAL A 57 -14.35 5.73 7.41
N ASN A 58 -13.26 6.24 7.95
CA ASN A 58 -13.13 6.72 9.32
C ASN A 58 -12.20 7.94 9.36
N GLY A 59 -12.79 9.14 9.39
CA GLY A 59 -12.05 10.40 9.23
C GLY A 59 -11.26 10.40 7.92
N ASP A 60 -9.96 10.71 8.02
CA ASP A 60 -9.05 10.72 6.87
C ASP A 60 -8.66 9.32 6.37
N ARG A 61 -9.02 8.26 7.09
CA ARG A 61 -8.70 6.88 6.72
C ARG A 61 -9.83 6.27 5.91
N SER A 62 -9.47 5.55 4.86
CA SER A 62 -10.41 4.72 4.12
C SER A 62 -9.82 3.36 3.80
N GLY A 63 -10.68 2.36 3.62
CA GLY A 63 -10.26 1.01 3.31
C GLY A 63 -11.25 0.31 2.40
N ILE A 64 -10.74 -0.53 1.50
CA ILE A 64 -11.56 -1.39 0.66
C ILE A 64 -11.02 -2.82 0.65
N ILE A 65 -11.93 -3.80 0.60
CA ILE A 65 -11.59 -5.22 0.63
C ILE A 65 -11.99 -5.86 -0.69
N TYR A 66 -11.01 -6.48 -1.36
CA TYR A 66 -11.22 -7.33 -2.53
C TYR A 66 -11.08 -8.80 -2.11
N THR A 67 -12.05 -9.62 -2.49
CA THR A 67 -12.03 -11.07 -2.24
C THR A 67 -11.55 -11.81 -3.49
N LYS A 68 -10.57 -12.71 -3.34
CA LYS A 68 -10.10 -13.61 -4.40
C LYS A 68 -10.10 -15.05 -3.90
N GLY A 69 -11.21 -15.75 -4.11
CA GLY A 69 -11.42 -17.08 -3.52
C GLY A 69 -11.43 -16.99 -1.99
N ARG A 70 -10.48 -17.67 -1.33
CA ARG A 70 -10.31 -17.61 0.13
C ARG A 70 -9.42 -16.47 0.61
N ASP A 71 -8.61 -15.91 -0.28
CA ASP A 71 -7.71 -14.82 0.05
C ASP A 71 -8.46 -13.48 0.00
N ARG A 72 -8.03 -12.55 0.86
CA ARG A 72 -8.54 -11.17 0.87
C ARG A 72 -7.41 -10.18 0.70
N ILE A 73 -7.65 -9.16 -0.12
CA ILE A 73 -6.76 -8.02 -0.31
C ILE A 73 -7.41 -6.79 0.28
N TYR A 74 -6.77 -6.22 1.29
CA TYR A 74 -7.17 -4.99 1.97
C TYR A 74 -6.31 -3.86 1.41
N VAL A 75 -6.95 -2.85 0.84
CA VAL A 75 -6.29 -1.62 0.40
C VAL A 75 -6.71 -0.52 1.36
N MET A 76 -5.75 0.09 2.03
CA MET A 76 -5.98 1.17 2.98
C MET A 76 -5.35 2.45 2.46
N ALA A 77 -6.10 3.54 2.60
CA ALA A 77 -5.69 4.88 2.25
C ALA A 77 -5.82 5.84 3.44
N TYR A 78 -4.99 6.88 3.40
CA TYR A 78 -5.00 8.01 4.32
C TYR A 78 -4.99 9.26 3.47
N GLN A 79 -5.94 10.18 3.70
CA GLN A 79 -6.16 11.37 2.88
C GLN A 79 -6.27 11.02 1.38
N GLY A 80 -7.03 9.96 1.09
CA GLY A 80 -7.24 9.45 -0.27
C GLY A 80 -6.03 8.75 -0.91
N ARG A 81 -4.86 8.72 -0.26
CA ARG A 81 -3.63 8.08 -0.79
C ARG A 81 -3.40 6.70 -0.19
N ILE A 82 -3.19 5.71 -1.06
CA ILE A 82 -2.98 4.31 -0.65
C ILE A 82 -1.65 4.17 0.08
N TYR A 83 -1.71 3.96 1.39
CA TYR A 83 -0.49 3.77 2.20
C TYR A 83 -0.20 2.31 2.48
N LYS A 84 -1.19 1.42 2.45
CA LYS A 84 -1.00 -0.01 2.75
C LYS A 84 -1.87 -0.90 1.88
N VAL A 85 -1.24 -1.95 1.32
CA VAL A 85 -1.94 -3.04 0.65
C VAL A 85 -1.55 -4.34 1.31
N LEU A 86 -2.52 -5.08 1.82
CA LEU A 86 -2.32 -6.30 2.59
C LEU A 86 -3.07 -7.45 1.94
N GLN A 87 -2.40 -8.56 1.65
CA GLN A 87 -3.01 -9.83 1.26
C GLN A 87 -2.98 -10.81 2.43
N THR A 88 -4.12 -11.40 2.74
CA THR A 88 -4.23 -12.55 3.67
C THR A 88 -4.21 -13.86 2.90
N TYR A 89 -3.63 -14.91 3.48
CA TYR A 89 -3.51 -16.23 2.88
C TYR A 89 -4.22 -17.28 3.73
N GLU A 90 -5.16 -18.00 3.10
CA GLU A 90 -5.93 -19.05 3.73
C GLU A 90 -5.76 -20.38 2.98
N PRO A 91 -5.28 -21.48 3.63
CA PRO A 91 -5.02 -21.62 5.06
C PRO A 91 -3.66 -21.06 5.54
N SER A 92 -3.65 -20.62 6.80
CA SER A 92 -2.43 -20.20 7.50
C SER A 92 -1.58 -21.40 7.92
N SER A 93 -0.52 -21.69 7.17
CA SER A 93 0.36 -22.86 7.37
C SER A 93 1.85 -22.50 7.41
N GLN A 94 2.66 -23.35 8.05
CA GLN A 94 4.11 -23.23 8.04
C GLN A 94 4.68 -23.21 6.62
N VAL A 95 4.14 -24.05 5.73
CA VAL A 95 4.57 -24.14 4.32
C VAL A 95 4.32 -22.81 3.61
N THR A 96 3.15 -22.21 3.80
CA THR A 96 2.81 -20.89 3.24
C THR A 96 3.78 -19.82 3.74
N LEU A 97 4.03 -19.76 5.06
CA LEU A 97 4.96 -18.79 5.65
C LEU A 97 6.36 -18.93 5.06
N GLN A 98 6.93 -20.14 5.08
CA GLN A 98 8.28 -20.40 4.59
C GLN A 98 8.40 -20.11 3.09
N ARG A 99 7.38 -20.44 2.30
CA ARG A 99 7.34 -20.09 0.87
C ARG A 99 7.41 -18.58 0.67
N LEU A 100 6.58 -17.81 1.38
CA LEU A 100 6.57 -16.35 1.30
C LEU A 100 7.91 -15.75 1.76
N GLN A 101 8.47 -16.23 2.86
CA GLN A 101 9.79 -15.81 3.34
C GLN A 101 10.89 -16.07 2.32
N ARG A 102 10.91 -17.24 1.67
CA ARG A 102 11.90 -17.56 0.62
C ARG A 102 11.71 -16.65 -0.60
N THR A 103 10.48 -16.45 -1.06
CA THR A 103 10.19 -15.57 -2.20
C THR A 103 10.61 -14.13 -1.93
N LEU A 104 10.27 -13.59 -0.75
CA LEU A 104 10.68 -12.25 -0.35
C LEU A 104 12.20 -12.18 -0.11
N GLY A 105 12.78 -13.23 0.45
CA GLY A 105 14.22 -13.37 0.66
C GLY A 105 15.02 -13.27 -0.63
N LYS A 106 14.58 -13.99 -1.68
CA LYS A 106 15.17 -13.92 -3.01
C LYS A 106 15.04 -12.54 -3.64
N LYS A 107 13.96 -11.81 -3.33
CA LYS A 107 13.63 -10.53 -3.96
C LYS A 107 14.25 -9.31 -3.26
N TYR A 108 14.35 -9.35 -1.94
CA TYR A 108 14.68 -8.20 -1.10
C TYR A 108 15.81 -8.48 -0.10
N GLY A 109 16.40 -9.68 -0.09
CA GLY A 109 17.45 -10.06 0.86
C GLY A 109 16.91 -10.56 2.20
N LYS A 110 17.75 -10.54 3.24
CA LYS A 110 17.37 -11.06 4.56
C LYS A 110 16.36 -10.12 5.25
N PRO A 111 15.28 -10.65 5.87
CA PRO A 111 14.39 -9.85 6.68
C PRO A 111 15.03 -9.45 8.01
N GLN A 112 14.52 -8.35 8.57
CA GLN A 112 14.58 -8.09 10.01
C GLN A 112 13.49 -8.90 10.70
N ASP A 113 13.85 -9.71 11.70
CA ASP A 113 12.88 -10.40 12.57
C ASP A 113 12.38 -9.42 13.63
N MET A 114 11.08 -9.14 13.60
CA MET A 114 10.34 -8.25 14.49
C MET A 114 9.30 -9.04 15.30
N SER A 115 9.42 -10.37 15.35
CA SER A 115 8.45 -11.25 16.01
C SER A 115 8.44 -11.01 17.51
N HIS A 116 7.24 -11.03 18.10
CA HIS A 116 7.05 -10.98 19.55
C HIS A 116 6.54 -12.34 20.02
N LEU A 117 7.36 -13.04 20.81
CA LEU A 117 7.09 -14.41 21.23
C LEU A 117 7.42 -14.59 22.71
N PRO A 118 6.71 -15.48 23.42
CA PRO A 118 7.06 -15.85 24.79
C PRO A 118 8.47 -16.47 24.88
N ASN A 119 9.16 -16.22 25.99
CA ASN A 119 10.55 -16.67 26.22
C ASN A 119 10.73 -18.19 26.19
N TYR A 120 9.68 -18.97 26.47
CA TYR A 120 9.74 -20.42 26.46
C TYR A 120 9.75 -21.01 25.03
N VAL A 121 9.44 -20.20 24.01
CA VAL A 121 9.32 -20.65 22.62
C VAL A 121 10.69 -20.71 21.94
N ARG A 122 11.14 -21.92 21.60
CA ARG A 122 12.46 -22.13 20.98
C ARG A 122 12.44 -22.50 19.51
N ASN A 123 11.46 -23.28 19.07
CA ASN A 123 11.41 -23.83 17.71
C ASN A 123 10.17 -23.35 16.92
N MET A 124 10.17 -23.58 15.60
CA MET A 124 9.10 -23.09 14.71
C MET A 124 7.71 -23.65 15.07
N ALA A 125 7.62 -24.92 15.49
CA ALA A 125 6.36 -25.51 15.93
C ALA A 125 5.81 -24.79 17.16
N GLY A 126 6.67 -24.49 18.14
CA GLY A 126 6.33 -23.70 19.32
C GLY A 126 5.90 -22.27 18.98
N LYS A 127 6.59 -21.63 18.02
CA LYS A 127 6.23 -20.30 17.51
C LYS A 127 4.82 -20.30 16.93
N ILE A 128 4.51 -21.26 16.06
CA ILE A 128 3.18 -21.41 15.46
C ILE A 128 2.13 -21.71 16.53
N GLY A 129 2.47 -22.54 17.52
CA GLY A 129 1.60 -22.83 18.66
C GLY A 129 1.25 -21.56 19.45
N ALA A 130 2.25 -20.74 19.80
CA ALA A 130 2.06 -19.47 20.50
C ALA A 130 1.20 -18.50 19.68
N VAL A 131 1.45 -18.37 18.37
CA VAL A 131 0.62 -17.54 17.47
C VAL A 131 -0.83 -18.02 17.44
N ARG A 132 -1.07 -19.33 17.35
CA ARG A 132 -2.43 -19.89 17.32
C ARG A 132 -3.18 -19.66 18.63
N ARG A 133 -2.50 -19.69 19.77
CA ARG A 133 -3.07 -19.36 21.09
C ARG A 133 -3.26 -17.85 21.29
N GLY A 134 -2.57 -17.02 20.50
CA GLY A 134 -2.60 -15.56 20.62
C GLY A 134 -1.62 -15.03 21.67
N GLU A 135 -0.62 -15.83 22.03
CA GLU A 135 0.43 -15.48 23.00
C GLU A 135 1.63 -14.78 22.33
N GLY A 136 1.62 -14.68 20.99
CA GLY A 136 2.67 -14.03 20.23
C GLY A 136 2.29 -13.83 18.77
N GLU A 137 3.20 -13.21 18.03
CA GLU A 137 3.11 -12.97 16.61
C GLU A 137 4.45 -13.18 15.92
N LEU A 138 4.40 -13.67 14.69
CA LEU A 138 5.56 -13.66 13.80
C LEU A 138 5.50 -12.43 12.93
N ARG A 139 6.60 -11.69 12.83
CA ARG A 139 6.69 -10.51 11.97
C ARG A 139 8.07 -10.40 11.36
N TYR A 140 8.13 -10.34 10.04
CA TYR A 140 9.35 -10.19 9.26
C TYR A 140 9.24 -8.96 8.38
N ARG A 141 10.26 -8.10 8.41
CA ARG A 141 10.26 -6.84 7.67
C ARG A 141 11.40 -6.81 6.65
N TRP A 142 11.09 -6.35 5.44
CA TRP A 142 12.08 -5.98 4.43
C TRP A 142 11.96 -4.50 4.13
N GLN A 143 13.07 -3.78 4.31
CA GLN A 143 13.21 -2.38 3.95
C GLN A 143 14.31 -2.29 2.88
N PRO A 144 13.96 -2.32 1.58
CA PRO A 144 14.95 -2.12 0.54
C PRO A 144 15.64 -0.75 0.73
N PRO A 145 16.98 -0.67 0.59
CA PRO A 145 17.73 0.57 0.77
C PRO A 145 17.18 1.70 -0.11
N GLY A 146 17.06 2.90 0.45
CA GLY A 146 16.56 4.10 -0.26
C GLY A 146 15.08 4.07 -0.67
N SER A 147 14.34 2.98 -0.39
CA SER A 147 12.93 2.90 -0.79
C SER A 147 11.99 3.59 0.20
N PRO A 148 11.02 4.40 -0.26
CA PRO A 148 10.04 5.07 0.59
C PRO A 148 8.92 4.12 1.08
N TRP A 149 9.07 2.83 0.84
CA TRP A 149 8.11 1.79 1.18
C TRP A 149 8.82 0.56 1.75
N ARG A 150 8.05 -0.31 2.41
CA ARG A 150 8.53 -1.57 3.01
C ARG A 150 7.57 -2.71 2.81
N VAL A 151 8.04 -3.92 3.09
CA VAL A 151 7.25 -5.15 3.07
C VAL A 151 7.26 -5.78 4.44
N GLU A 152 6.11 -6.27 4.89
CA GLU A 152 5.95 -6.98 6.14
C GLU A 152 5.20 -8.29 5.91
N LEU A 153 5.79 -9.39 6.37
CA LEU A 153 5.14 -10.69 6.44
C LEU A 153 4.81 -10.97 7.91
N GLY A 154 3.52 -11.10 8.21
CA GLY A 154 3.03 -11.35 9.56
C GLY A 154 2.29 -12.68 9.67
N TRP A 155 2.31 -13.28 10.86
CA TRP A 155 1.36 -14.31 11.26
C TRP A 155 0.84 -14.01 12.67
N THR A 156 -0.45 -13.68 12.75
CA THR A 156 -1.16 -13.43 14.01
C THR A 156 -2.36 -14.35 14.15
N ARG A 157 -2.90 -14.48 15.37
CA ARG A 157 -4.15 -15.23 15.61
C ARG A 157 -5.34 -14.67 14.82
N LYS A 158 -5.43 -13.34 14.73
CA LYS A 158 -6.59 -12.64 14.17
C LYS A 158 -6.60 -12.62 12.64
N LEU A 159 -5.45 -12.39 12.02
CA LEU A 159 -5.35 -12.21 10.56
C LEU A 159 -4.80 -13.44 9.83
N GLY A 160 -4.31 -14.45 10.57
CA GLY A 160 -3.57 -15.53 9.95
C GLY A 160 -2.26 -15.03 9.34
N ILE A 161 -1.82 -15.65 8.24
CA ILE A 161 -0.66 -15.20 7.48
C ILE A 161 -1.07 -14.03 6.57
N SER A 162 -0.35 -12.92 6.70
CA SER A 162 -0.59 -11.72 5.89
C SER A 162 0.71 -11.14 5.33
N LEU A 163 0.69 -10.73 4.06
CA LEU A 163 1.75 -9.99 3.41
C LEU A 163 1.28 -8.56 3.16
N ALA A 164 1.96 -7.58 3.75
CA ALA A 164 1.65 -6.17 3.62
C ALA A 164 2.78 -5.42 2.92
N TYR A 165 2.41 -4.51 2.03
CA TYR A 165 3.28 -3.49 1.48
C TYR A 165 2.82 -2.14 2.01
N LEU A 166 3.74 -1.31 2.50
CA LEU A 166 3.43 -0.04 3.16
C LEU A 166 4.30 1.10 2.63
N VAL A 167 3.73 2.31 2.51
CA VAL A 167 4.46 3.57 2.31
C VAL A 167 4.87 4.11 3.67
N ASN A 168 6.16 4.30 3.90
CA ASN A 168 6.70 4.59 5.23
C ASN A 168 6.21 5.93 5.80
N GLY A 169 6.24 7.00 4.99
CA GLY A 169 5.81 8.33 5.43
C GLY A 169 4.32 8.39 5.76
N LEU A 170 3.47 7.88 4.84
CA LEU A 170 2.02 7.87 5.04
C LEU A 170 1.61 6.96 6.21
N ASP A 171 2.25 5.80 6.37
CA ASP A 171 2.00 4.91 7.50
C ASP A 171 2.41 5.52 8.84
N LYS A 172 3.45 6.36 8.87
CA LYS A 172 3.83 7.13 10.07
C LYS A 172 2.77 8.20 10.39
N GLN A 173 2.43 9.03 9.41
CA GLN A 173 1.45 10.11 9.56
C GLN A 173 0.10 9.59 10.06
N GLN A 174 -0.42 8.52 9.44
CA GLN A 174 -1.71 7.97 9.85
C GLN A 174 -1.69 7.42 11.28
N ARG A 175 -0.55 6.93 11.79
CA ARG A 175 -0.43 6.46 13.18
C ARG A 175 -0.39 7.63 14.16
N GLU A 176 0.38 8.65 13.85
CA GLU A 176 0.48 9.87 14.67
C GLU A 176 -0.88 10.57 14.79
N ALA A 177 -1.68 10.56 13.71
CA ALA A 177 -3.05 11.08 13.73
C ALA A 177 -4.00 10.25 14.63
N ASP A 178 -3.80 8.94 14.73
CA ASP A 178 -4.55 8.07 15.66
C ASP A 178 -4.26 8.41 17.10
N GLU A 179 -2.96 8.51 17.42
CA GLU A 179 -2.46 8.72 18.77
C GLU A 179 -2.87 10.10 19.29
N SER A 180 -2.99 11.09 18.39
CA SER A 180 -3.46 12.45 18.72
C SER A 180 -4.99 12.54 18.89
N SER A 181 -5.74 11.50 18.50
CA SER A 181 -7.21 11.47 18.58
C SER A 181 -7.72 10.73 19.82
N LEU A 182 -6.82 10.23 20.68
CA LEU A 182 -7.09 9.56 21.96
C LEU A 182 -6.94 10.54 23.13
#